data_AF-A0A897NBT7-F1
#
_entry.id   AF-A0A897NBT7-F1
#
_cell.length_a   1.000
_cell.length_b   1.000
_cell.length_c   1.000
_cell.angle_alpha   90.00
_cell.angle_beta   90.00
_cell.angle_gamma   90.00
#
_symmetry.space_group_name_H-M   'P 1'
#
loop_
_entity.id
_entity.type
_entity.pdbx_description
1 polymer ?
#
loop_
_entity_poly.entity_id
_entity_poly.type
_entity_poly.pdbx_seq_one_letter_code
_entity_poly.pdbx_strand_id
1 'polypeptide(L)'
;MSIETGGSSDGRPYPEKIRGISVVPEPSRERLGERELIDYGQHRTDLLRWAFDVGKNPDRAEGYAQQTVFGRAYRLDQFSRWVWDEYDGYTTNITHSYADDYTRYLVRRDGGDEDKSNHQKAIKMLFKWKAWNGTGETWNPDVTINSNSGTTNPADFFTIEERSQIRETLLSFDSVPNYSSCSPEQRDRIKQHLAQRFEKPKRDVTPEDFERANSWQLPSLFWTALDTGLRPIEVRRANVSWVDIDNNVLRIPKDESSKNSDN
;
A
#
# COMPACT_ATOMS: atom_id res chain seq x y z
N MET A 1 -17.39 15.89 22.57
CA MET A 1 -16.74 15.03 21.56
C MET A 1 -17.13 13.61 21.91
N SER A 2 -18.16 13.10 21.23
CA SER A 2 -18.80 11.83 21.58
C SER A 2 -17.91 10.68 21.11
N ILE A 3 -17.47 9.85 22.04
CA ILE A 3 -16.78 8.60 21.74
C ILE A 3 -17.86 7.63 21.28
N GLU A 4 -17.90 7.31 19.99
CA GLU A 4 -18.72 6.21 19.48
C GLU A 4 -18.19 4.89 20.03
N THR A 5 -18.81 4.41 21.11
CA THR A 5 -18.67 3.03 21.57
C THR A 5 -19.51 2.13 20.66
N GLY A 6 -18.95 1.79 19.50
CA GLY A 6 -19.50 0.73 18.65
C GLY A 6 -19.36 -0.62 19.37
N GLY A 7 -20.43 -1.07 20.03
CA GLY A 7 -20.54 -2.43 20.53
C GLY A 7 -20.60 -3.43 19.38
N SER A 8 -19.89 -4.55 19.51
CA SER A 8 -19.92 -5.64 18.53
C SER A 8 -21.33 -6.24 18.45
N SER A 9 -21.83 -6.50 17.25
CA SER A 9 -23.14 -7.10 17.00
C SER A 9 -23.27 -8.56 17.47
N ASP A 10 -22.18 -9.17 17.93
CA ASP A 10 -22.09 -10.57 18.38
C ASP A 10 -21.86 -10.74 19.90
N GLY A 11 -21.91 -9.65 20.69
CA GLY A 11 -21.71 -9.70 22.14
C GLY A 11 -20.24 -9.82 22.59
N ARG A 12 -19.26 -9.73 21.68
CA ARG A 12 -17.84 -9.64 22.06
C ARG A 12 -17.53 -8.31 22.76
N PRO A 13 -16.70 -8.32 23.82
CA PRO A 13 -16.33 -7.11 24.56
C PRO A 13 -15.33 -6.19 23.83
N TYR A 14 -14.94 -6.56 22.60
CA TYR A 14 -14.04 -5.77 21.74
C TYR A 14 -14.65 -5.58 20.34
N PRO A 15 -14.34 -4.49 19.62
CA PRO A 15 -14.85 -4.24 18.27
C PRO A 15 -14.25 -5.20 17.24
N GLU A 16 -15.03 -5.58 16.22
CA GLU A 16 -14.53 -6.42 15.12
C GLU A 16 -13.40 -5.74 14.34
N LYS A 17 -13.56 -4.42 14.09
CA LYS A 17 -12.61 -3.62 13.31
C LYS A 17 -12.35 -2.26 13.95
N ILE A 18 -11.14 -1.76 13.76
CA ILE A 18 -10.73 -0.39 14.12
C ILE A 18 -10.16 0.29 12.89
N ARG A 19 -10.85 1.33 12.40
CA ARG A 19 -10.46 2.10 11.19
C ARG A 19 -10.08 1.20 10.00
N GLY A 20 -10.90 0.17 9.76
CA GLY A 20 -10.74 -0.79 8.67
C GLY A 20 -9.79 -1.97 8.94
N ILE A 21 -9.08 -1.99 10.08
CA ILE A 21 -8.20 -3.09 10.48
C ILE A 21 -9.00 -4.10 11.30
N SER A 22 -8.96 -5.38 10.93
CA SER A 22 -9.51 -6.46 11.77
C SER A 22 -8.74 -6.56 13.09
N VAL A 23 -9.45 -6.48 14.22
CA VAL A 23 -8.83 -6.54 15.55
C VAL A 23 -8.25 -7.92 15.80
N VAL A 24 -9.01 -8.98 15.49
CA VAL A 24 -8.52 -10.37 15.52
C VAL A 24 -8.67 -10.97 14.12
N PRO A 25 -7.58 -11.06 13.34
CA PRO A 25 -7.56 -11.70 12.03
C PRO A 25 -7.96 -13.19 12.09
N GLU A 26 -8.50 -13.71 10.99
CA GLU A 26 -8.97 -15.10 10.89
C GLU A 26 -7.94 -16.13 11.37
N PRO A 27 -6.64 -16.06 10.97
CA PRO A 27 -5.66 -17.07 11.37
C PRO A 27 -5.45 -17.16 12.88
N SER A 28 -5.65 -16.07 13.62
CA SER A 28 -5.60 -16.10 15.09
C SER A 28 -6.95 -16.52 15.67
N ARG A 29 -8.06 -16.16 15.01
CA ARG A 29 -9.39 -16.50 15.47
C ARG A 29 -9.62 -18.01 15.50
N GLU A 30 -9.15 -18.71 14.48
CA GLU A 30 -9.27 -20.18 14.35
C GLU A 30 -8.43 -20.95 15.39
N ARG A 31 -7.45 -20.29 16.01
CA ARG A 31 -6.49 -20.92 16.94
C ARG A 31 -6.84 -20.74 18.41
N LEU A 32 -7.62 -19.71 18.74
CA LEU A 32 -7.84 -19.27 20.11
C LEU A 32 -9.20 -19.75 20.64
N GLY A 33 -9.23 -20.18 21.89
CA GLY A 33 -10.48 -20.43 22.61
C GLY A 33 -11.23 -19.14 22.94
N GLU A 34 -12.49 -19.25 23.35
CA GLU A 34 -13.38 -18.09 23.59
C GLU A 34 -12.78 -17.04 24.56
N ARG A 35 -12.18 -17.49 25.67
CA ARG A 35 -11.58 -16.60 26.67
C ARG A 35 -10.31 -15.92 26.15
N GLU A 36 -9.50 -16.64 25.40
CA GLU A 36 -8.26 -16.13 24.79
C GLU A 36 -8.57 -15.15 23.67
N LEU A 37 -9.66 -15.37 22.91
CA LEU A 37 -10.16 -14.43 21.92
C LEU A 37 -10.57 -13.11 22.56
N ILE A 38 -11.25 -13.17 23.70
CA ILE A 38 -11.64 -11.98 24.47
C ILE A 38 -10.41 -11.20 24.94
N ASP A 39 -9.46 -11.87 25.60
CA ASP A 39 -8.23 -11.23 26.09
C ASP A 39 -7.40 -10.65 24.94
N TYR A 40 -7.19 -11.42 23.87
CA TYR A 40 -6.40 -11.00 22.71
C TYR A 40 -7.06 -9.85 21.96
N GLY A 41 -8.38 -9.93 21.77
CA GLY A 41 -9.16 -8.90 21.11
C GLY A 41 -9.13 -7.57 21.88
N GLN A 42 -9.22 -7.62 23.21
CA GLN A 42 -9.08 -6.44 24.05
C GLN A 42 -7.66 -5.86 23.98
N HIS A 43 -6.65 -6.72 24.18
CA HIS A 43 -5.23 -6.34 24.07
C HIS A 43 -4.91 -5.63 22.76
N ARG A 44 -5.38 -6.19 21.64
CA ARG A 44 -5.18 -5.61 20.32
C ARG A 44 -5.99 -4.34 20.09
N THR A 45 -7.20 -4.26 20.64
CA THR A 45 -8.02 -3.04 20.57
C THR A 45 -7.28 -1.87 21.19
N ASP A 46 -6.71 -2.07 22.38
CA ASP A 46 -6.04 -1.02 23.13
C ASP A 46 -4.74 -0.58 22.44
N LEU A 47 -3.96 -1.54 21.94
CA LEU A 47 -2.77 -1.25 21.13
C LEU A 47 -3.12 -0.48 19.84
N LEU A 48 -4.16 -0.89 19.12
CA LEU A 48 -4.54 -0.26 17.85
C LEU A 48 -5.06 1.16 18.06
N ARG A 49 -5.91 1.38 19.08
CA ARG A 49 -6.38 2.73 19.45
C ARG A 49 -5.21 3.63 19.79
N TRP A 50 -4.30 3.17 20.66
CA TRP A 50 -3.09 3.91 20.97
C TRP A 50 -2.26 4.22 19.72
N ALA A 51 -2.04 3.24 18.85
CA ALA A 51 -1.26 3.42 17.63
C ALA A 51 -1.86 4.50 16.71
N PHE A 52 -3.19 4.54 16.61
CA PHE A 52 -3.93 5.48 15.78
C PHE A 52 -4.08 6.89 16.36
N ASP A 53 -4.08 7.01 17.68
CA ASP A 53 -4.38 8.27 18.35
C ASP A 53 -3.11 9.00 18.78
N VAL A 54 -2.11 8.27 19.29
CA VAL A 54 -0.91 8.90 19.91
C VAL A 54 0.41 8.15 19.66
N GLY A 55 0.38 6.98 19.01
CA GLY A 55 1.52 6.07 18.98
C GLY A 55 2.76 6.59 18.25
N LYS A 56 2.61 7.49 17.27
CA LYS A 56 3.73 8.06 16.52
C LYS A 56 4.54 9.01 17.40
N ASN A 57 3.87 9.98 18.01
CA ASN A 57 4.45 10.90 18.97
C ASN A 57 3.50 11.12 20.16
N PRO A 58 3.68 10.38 21.27
CA PRO A 58 2.80 10.49 22.44
C PRO A 58 2.77 11.90 23.03
N ASP A 59 3.91 12.61 23.07
CA ASP A 59 4.01 13.95 23.65
C ASP A 59 3.21 15.00 22.87
N ARG A 60 2.92 14.73 21.60
CA ARG A 60 2.15 15.61 20.71
C ARG A 60 0.76 15.08 20.36
N ALA A 61 0.33 13.98 21.01
CA ALA A 61 -0.89 13.27 20.67
C ALA A 61 -1.02 12.98 19.16
N GLU A 62 0.08 12.52 18.54
CA GLU A 62 0.13 12.23 17.11
C GLU A 62 0.14 10.71 16.88
N GLY A 63 -0.87 10.22 16.17
CA GLY A 63 -0.98 8.82 15.75
C GLY A 63 -0.14 8.46 14.52
N TYR A 64 0.03 7.16 14.29
CA TYR A 64 0.61 6.64 13.06
C TYR A 64 -0.38 6.77 11.88
N ALA A 65 0.17 6.89 10.66
CA ALA A 65 -0.64 6.83 9.45
C ALA A 65 -1.35 5.47 9.32
N GLN A 66 -2.54 5.46 8.71
CA GLN A 66 -3.38 4.26 8.64
C GLN A 66 -2.68 3.07 7.98
N GLN A 67 -1.95 3.29 6.88
CA GLN A 67 -1.19 2.21 6.24
C GLN A 67 -0.07 1.65 7.15
N THR A 68 0.56 2.49 7.96
CA THR A 68 1.57 2.04 8.93
C THR A 68 0.94 1.17 10.01
N VAL A 69 -0.20 1.58 10.57
CA VAL A 69 -0.91 0.75 11.58
C VAL A 69 -1.38 -0.56 10.95
N PHE A 70 -1.92 -0.52 9.73
CA PHE A 70 -2.35 -1.72 9.00
C PHE A 70 -1.21 -2.73 8.85
N GLY A 71 -0.07 -2.30 8.32
CA GLY A 71 1.09 -3.17 8.10
C GLY A 71 1.70 -3.71 9.39
N ARG A 72 1.66 -2.93 10.48
CA ARG A 72 2.19 -3.35 11.79
C ARG A 72 1.24 -4.28 12.54
N ALA A 73 -0.06 -4.03 12.49
CA ALA A 73 -1.08 -4.87 13.13
C ALA A 73 -1.03 -6.31 12.61
N TYR A 74 -0.87 -6.48 11.30
CA TYR A 74 -0.74 -7.80 10.68
C TYR A 74 0.56 -8.52 11.10
N ARG A 75 1.68 -7.81 11.15
CA ARG A 75 2.98 -8.39 11.55
C ARG A 75 3.02 -8.73 13.04
N LEU A 76 2.37 -7.92 13.89
CA LEU A 76 2.23 -8.23 15.30
C LEU A 76 1.34 -9.45 15.52
N ASP A 77 0.28 -9.64 14.72
CA ASP A 77 -0.51 -10.86 14.75
C ASP A 77 0.33 -12.11 14.45
N GLN A 78 1.14 -12.03 13.39
CA GLN A 78 2.05 -13.12 12.99
C GLN A 78 3.08 -13.40 14.09
N PHE A 79 3.62 -12.36 14.72
CA PHE A 79 4.55 -12.50 15.83
C PHE A 79 3.89 -13.14 17.06
N SER A 80 2.69 -12.70 17.45
CA SER A 80 1.96 -13.32 18.57
C SER A 80 1.70 -14.80 18.31
N ARG A 81 1.23 -15.15 17.10
CA ARG A 81 1.04 -16.57 16.71
C ARG A 81 2.33 -17.37 16.72
N TRP A 82 3.43 -16.79 16.24
CA TRP A 82 4.73 -17.45 16.30
C TRP A 82 5.17 -17.70 17.76
N VAL A 83 4.95 -16.76 18.66
CA VAL A 83 5.23 -16.97 20.10
C VAL A 83 4.37 -18.10 20.67
N TRP A 84 3.09 -18.16 20.32
CA TRP A 84 2.22 -19.23 20.79
C TRP A 84 2.63 -20.61 20.26
N ASP A 85 3.14 -20.68 19.03
CA ASP A 85 3.68 -21.91 18.44
C ASP A 85 5.01 -22.33 19.08
N GLU A 86 5.95 -21.39 19.21
CA GLU A 86 7.32 -21.68 19.65
C GLU A 86 7.38 -22.01 21.15
N TYR A 87 6.53 -21.38 21.97
CA TYR A 87 6.52 -21.56 23.43
C TYR A 87 5.30 -22.33 23.94
N ASP A 88 4.57 -23.00 23.04
CA ASP A 88 3.43 -23.90 23.34
C ASP A 88 2.42 -23.29 24.32
N GLY A 89 1.87 -22.12 23.99
CA GLY A 89 0.88 -21.49 24.85
C GLY A 89 0.47 -20.08 24.45
N TYR A 90 -0.81 -19.78 24.68
CA TYR A 90 -1.34 -18.44 24.52
C TYR A 90 -0.73 -17.47 25.54
N THR A 91 -0.31 -16.30 25.08
CA THR A 91 0.11 -15.19 25.95
C THR A 91 -0.01 -13.84 25.25
N THR A 92 -0.45 -12.83 25.99
CA THR A 92 -0.32 -11.40 25.65
C THR A 92 0.86 -10.74 26.37
N ASN A 93 1.49 -11.45 27.32
CA ASN A 93 2.66 -10.98 28.06
C ASN A 93 3.96 -11.23 27.28
N ILE A 94 4.08 -10.55 26.13
CA ILE A 94 5.26 -10.64 25.28
C ILE A 94 6.47 -9.99 25.96
N THR A 95 7.60 -10.71 25.96
CA THR A 95 8.89 -10.32 26.60
C THR A 95 9.94 -9.92 25.55
N HIS A 96 11.01 -9.24 25.98
CA HIS A 96 12.15 -8.93 25.09
C HIS A 96 12.80 -10.20 24.53
N SER A 97 12.91 -11.28 25.32
CA SER A 97 13.45 -12.57 24.84
C SER A 97 12.68 -13.11 23.64
N TYR A 98 11.34 -13.07 23.68
CA TYR A 98 10.51 -13.50 22.55
C TYR A 98 10.75 -12.64 21.31
N ALA A 99 10.96 -11.33 21.51
CA ALA A 99 11.24 -10.39 20.43
C ALA A 99 12.62 -10.64 19.79
N ASP A 100 13.63 -10.94 20.60
CA ASP A 100 14.97 -11.25 20.13
C ASP A 100 15.01 -12.61 19.43
N ASP A 101 14.35 -13.64 19.98
CA ASP A 101 14.24 -14.96 19.35
C ASP A 101 13.51 -14.89 18.00
N TYR A 102 12.40 -14.15 17.93
CA TYR A 102 11.71 -13.93 16.66
C TYR A 102 12.57 -13.15 15.67
N THR A 103 13.35 -12.18 16.13
CA THR A 103 14.29 -11.45 15.26
C THR A 103 15.36 -12.39 14.68
N ARG A 104 15.93 -13.29 15.50
CA ARG A 104 16.89 -14.31 15.03
C ARG A 104 16.24 -15.32 14.08
N TYR A 105 14.97 -15.64 14.29
CA TYR A 105 14.17 -16.43 13.33
C TYR A 105 14.02 -15.69 12.00
N LEU A 106 13.64 -14.40 12.01
CA LEU A 106 13.46 -13.58 10.81
C LEU A 106 14.74 -13.44 9.98
N VAL A 107 15.90 -13.30 10.63
CA VAL A 107 17.19 -13.23 9.93
C VAL A 107 17.42 -14.49 9.08
N ARG A 108 17.10 -15.66 9.61
CA ARG A 108 17.28 -16.97 8.96
C ARG A 108 16.18 -17.32 7.96
N ARG A 109 15.00 -16.72 8.09
CA ARG A 109 13.87 -16.95 7.20
C ARG A 109 14.15 -16.41 5.79
N ASP A 110 13.72 -17.12 4.76
CA ASP A 110 13.73 -16.61 3.39
C ASP A 110 12.82 -15.38 3.26
N GLY A 111 13.31 -14.34 2.58
CA GLY A 111 12.58 -13.10 2.38
C GLY A 111 13.50 -11.88 2.32
N GLY A 112 12.98 -10.77 1.79
CA GLY A 112 13.73 -9.53 1.66
C GLY A 112 13.95 -8.82 3.00
N ASP A 113 15.10 -8.17 3.14
CA ASP A 113 15.49 -7.44 4.36
C ASP A 113 14.51 -6.32 4.73
N GLU A 114 13.83 -5.72 3.74
CA GLU A 114 12.78 -4.72 3.97
C GLU A 114 11.59 -5.31 4.74
N ASP A 115 11.13 -6.50 4.37
CA ASP A 115 10.01 -7.15 5.08
C ASP A 115 10.43 -7.54 6.50
N LYS A 116 11.62 -8.12 6.65
CA LYS A 116 12.19 -8.48 7.95
C LYS A 116 12.35 -7.24 8.87
N SER A 117 12.85 -6.13 8.32
CA SER A 117 12.97 -4.86 9.04
C SER A 117 11.60 -4.32 9.46
N ASN A 118 10.58 -4.47 8.62
CA ASN A 118 9.21 -4.04 8.95
C ASN A 118 8.57 -4.89 10.06
N HIS A 119 8.91 -6.16 10.20
CA HIS A 119 8.53 -6.96 11.37
C HIS A 119 9.19 -6.41 12.64
N GLN A 120 10.50 -6.14 12.61
CA GLN A 120 11.20 -5.57 13.75
C GLN A 120 10.64 -4.19 14.17
N LYS A 121 10.28 -3.33 13.20
CA LYS A 121 9.60 -2.04 13.47
C LYS A 121 8.22 -2.22 14.11
N ALA A 122 7.48 -3.26 13.74
CA ALA A 122 6.19 -3.58 14.34
C ALA A 122 6.37 -4.00 15.81
N ILE A 123 7.36 -4.82 16.11
CA ILE A 123 7.67 -5.28 17.47
C ILE A 123 8.15 -4.12 18.35
N LYS A 124 9.01 -3.24 17.82
CA LYS A 124 9.37 -1.98 18.50
C LYS A 124 8.14 -1.13 18.87
N MET A 125 7.12 -1.09 18.00
CA MET A 125 5.86 -0.39 18.30
C MET A 125 5.12 -1.02 19.47
N LEU A 126 5.06 -2.35 19.56
CA LEU A 126 4.47 -3.06 20.69
C LEU A 126 5.15 -2.68 22.01
N PHE A 127 6.49 -2.73 22.07
CA PHE A 127 7.21 -2.36 23.29
C PHE A 127 7.16 -0.88 23.63
N LYS A 128 7.06 -0.01 22.62
CA LYS A 128 6.77 1.42 22.84
C LYS A 128 5.41 1.61 23.52
N TRP A 129 4.39 0.85 23.09
CA TRP A 129 3.08 0.87 23.75
C TRP A 129 3.13 0.31 25.17
N LYS A 130 3.85 -0.80 25.40
CA LYS A 130 4.04 -1.37 26.75
C LYS A 130 4.73 -0.38 27.71
N ALA A 131 5.72 0.36 27.21
CA ALA A 131 6.35 1.43 27.98
C ALA A 131 5.37 2.57 28.28
N TRP A 132 4.57 2.98 27.29
CA TRP A 132 3.63 4.08 27.43
C TRP A 132 2.48 3.76 28.41
N ASN A 133 1.95 2.53 28.39
CA ASN A 133 0.85 2.13 29.28
C ASN A 133 1.33 1.58 30.65
N GLY A 134 2.64 1.61 30.92
CA GLY A 134 3.22 1.17 32.20
C GLY A 134 3.26 -0.35 32.41
N THR A 135 3.10 -1.16 31.36
CA THR A 135 3.13 -2.63 31.44
C THR A 135 4.46 -3.26 31.02
N GLY A 136 5.48 -2.44 30.74
CA GLY A 136 6.82 -2.90 30.41
C GLY A 136 7.75 -1.77 30.00
N GLU A 137 8.80 -2.10 29.26
CA GLU A 137 9.84 -1.17 28.83
C GLU A 137 10.01 -1.21 27.31
N THR A 138 10.59 -0.14 26.76
CA THR A 138 10.99 -0.09 25.35
C THR A 138 12.01 -1.19 25.06
N TRP A 139 11.92 -1.79 23.88
CA TRP A 139 12.84 -2.84 23.47
C TRP A 139 13.92 -2.29 22.54
N ASN A 140 15.17 -2.58 22.89
CA ASN A 140 16.32 -2.38 22.02
C ASN A 140 16.82 -3.76 21.55
N PRO A 141 16.71 -4.10 20.25
CA PRO A 141 17.04 -5.43 19.77
C PRO A 141 18.53 -5.74 19.87
N ASP A 142 18.86 -6.99 20.20
CA ASP A 142 20.24 -7.49 20.14
C ASP A 142 20.80 -7.43 18.70
N VAL A 143 19.93 -7.73 17.73
CA VAL A 143 20.27 -7.77 16.30
C VAL A 143 19.38 -6.79 15.55
N THR A 144 19.96 -5.78 14.92
CA THR A 144 19.19 -4.83 14.10
C THR A 144 19.14 -5.31 12.66
N ILE A 145 17.92 -5.43 12.11
CA ILE A 145 17.72 -5.76 10.69
C ILE A 145 17.60 -4.45 9.91
N ASN A 146 18.68 -4.12 9.21
CA ASN A 146 18.72 -2.99 8.31
C ASN A 146 18.14 -3.40 6.95
N SER A 147 17.11 -2.69 6.50
CA SER A 147 16.79 -2.69 5.09
C SER A 147 17.94 -2.01 4.36
N ASN A 148 18.64 -2.73 3.47
CA ASN A 148 19.66 -2.13 2.62
C ASN A 148 18.98 -1.27 1.53
N SER A 149 18.34 -0.18 1.94
CA SER A 149 17.71 0.80 1.05
C SER A 149 18.73 1.86 0.59
N GLY A 150 19.99 1.44 0.40
CA GLY A 150 21.13 2.30 0.09
C GLY A 150 21.08 2.94 -1.30
N THR A 151 20.13 2.56 -2.14
CA THR A 151 19.89 3.21 -3.44
C THR A 151 18.39 3.27 -3.67
N THR A 152 17.82 4.48 -3.60
CA THR A 152 16.49 4.82 -4.12
C THR A 152 16.42 4.71 -5.65
N ASN A 153 17.56 4.51 -6.31
CA ASN A 153 17.59 4.23 -7.73
C ASN A 153 17.16 2.77 -7.98
N PRO A 154 16.18 2.54 -8.88
CA PRO A 154 15.94 1.22 -9.43
C PRO A 154 17.27 0.62 -9.86
N ALA A 155 17.52 -0.64 -9.51
CA ALA A 155 18.72 -1.36 -9.95
C ALA A 155 18.82 -1.44 -11.48
N ASP A 156 17.69 -1.24 -12.16
CA ASP A 156 17.55 -1.29 -13.62
C ASP A 156 16.54 -0.20 -14.05
N PHE A 157 17.04 0.86 -14.68
CA PHE A 157 16.21 1.95 -15.21
C PHE A 157 16.35 1.98 -16.73
N PHE A 158 15.28 2.35 -17.43
CA PHE A 158 15.33 2.45 -18.89
C PHE A 158 16.40 3.45 -19.33
N THR A 159 17.31 2.95 -20.16
CA THR A 159 18.28 3.73 -20.94
C THR A 159 17.57 4.73 -21.87
N ILE A 160 18.33 5.68 -22.42
CA ILE A 160 17.77 6.67 -23.36
C ILE A 160 17.24 5.97 -24.62
N GLU A 161 17.94 4.93 -25.06
CA GLU A 161 17.60 4.10 -26.19
C GLU A 161 16.29 3.34 -25.94
N GLU A 162 16.15 2.69 -24.78
CA GLU A 162 14.92 1.99 -24.40
C GLU A 162 13.73 2.95 -24.25
N ARG A 163 13.95 4.15 -23.67
CA ARG A 163 12.90 5.18 -23.59
C ARG A 163 12.43 5.61 -24.98
N SER A 164 13.35 5.75 -25.93
CA SER A 164 13.03 6.12 -27.32
C SER A 164 12.21 5.02 -28.00
N GLN A 165 12.62 3.75 -27.84
CA GLN A 165 11.88 2.60 -28.36
C GLN A 165 10.47 2.49 -27.76
N ILE A 166 10.34 2.70 -26.44
CA ILE A 166 9.04 2.70 -25.76
C ILE A 166 8.17 3.82 -26.33
N ARG A 167 8.70 5.02 -26.50
CA ARG A 167 7.97 6.17 -27.04
C ARG A 167 7.45 5.91 -28.45
N GLU A 168 8.29 5.40 -29.34
CA GLU A 168 7.90 5.07 -30.72
C GLU A 168 6.89 3.92 -30.77
N THR A 169 7.06 2.92 -29.92
CA THR A 169 6.13 1.80 -29.80
C THR A 169 4.75 2.30 -29.36
N LEU A 170 4.67 3.15 -28.33
CA LEU A 170 3.41 3.69 -27.83
C LEU A 170 2.65 4.54 -28.85
N LEU A 171 3.36 5.23 -29.75
CA LEU A 171 2.72 6.01 -30.82
C LEU A 171 2.02 5.14 -31.86
N SER A 172 2.47 3.90 -32.04
CA SER A 172 1.91 2.95 -33.01
C SER A 172 1.06 1.86 -32.37
N PHE A 173 1.23 1.61 -31.08
CA PHE A 173 0.56 0.56 -30.32
C PHE A 173 -0.96 0.76 -30.35
N ASP A 174 -1.66 -0.25 -30.85
CA ASP A 174 -3.14 -0.29 -30.92
C ASP A 174 -3.75 0.92 -31.67
N SER A 175 -2.96 1.55 -32.54
CA SER A 175 -3.39 2.62 -33.44
C SER A 175 -4.03 2.05 -34.71
N VAL A 176 -4.92 2.81 -35.32
CA VAL A 176 -5.53 2.50 -36.62
C VAL A 176 -5.33 3.66 -37.57
N PRO A 177 -5.19 3.43 -38.89
CA PRO A 177 -5.09 4.54 -39.85
C PRO A 177 -6.30 5.47 -39.76
N ASN A 178 -6.12 6.75 -40.07
CA ASN A 178 -7.22 7.72 -40.05
C ASN A 178 -8.33 7.26 -41.02
N TYR A 179 -9.59 7.48 -40.61
CA TYR A 179 -10.76 7.11 -41.40
C TYR A 179 -10.68 7.64 -42.84
N SER A 180 -10.28 8.91 -43.01
CA SER A 180 -10.18 9.57 -44.31
C SER A 180 -9.09 8.96 -45.21
N SER A 181 -8.01 8.41 -44.64
CA SER A 181 -6.89 7.82 -45.36
C SER A 181 -7.10 6.38 -45.83
N CYS A 182 -8.20 5.74 -45.44
CA CYS A 182 -8.50 4.34 -45.78
C CYS A 182 -9.39 4.21 -47.02
N SER A 183 -9.13 3.20 -47.85
CA SER A 183 -10.07 2.72 -48.88
C SER A 183 -11.36 2.14 -48.25
N PRO A 184 -12.47 2.00 -48.99
CA PRO A 184 -13.69 1.37 -48.49
C PRO A 184 -13.45 -0.03 -47.90
N GLU A 185 -12.63 -0.87 -48.54
CA GLU A 185 -12.31 -2.22 -48.09
C GLU A 185 -11.45 -2.22 -46.83
N GLN A 186 -10.49 -1.28 -46.74
CA GLN A 186 -9.68 -1.08 -45.54
C GLN A 186 -10.53 -0.63 -44.36
N ARG A 187 -11.45 0.33 -44.59
CA ARG A 187 -12.41 0.80 -43.58
C ARG A 187 -13.26 -0.36 -43.08
N ASP A 188 -13.78 -1.20 -43.96
CA ASP A 188 -14.63 -2.32 -43.58
C ASP A 188 -13.91 -3.32 -42.65
N ARG A 189 -12.64 -3.63 -42.94
CA ARG A 189 -11.79 -4.48 -42.07
C ARG A 189 -11.52 -3.82 -40.72
N ILE A 190 -11.14 -2.54 -40.70
CA ILE A 190 -10.87 -1.82 -39.45
C ILE A 190 -12.14 -1.69 -38.62
N LYS A 191 -13.31 -1.42 -39.24
CA LYS A 191 -14.59 -1.38 -38.54
C LYS A 191 -14.91 -2.71 -37.84
N GLN A 192 -14.57 -3.85 -38.44
CA GLN A 192 -14.74 -5.14 -37.78
C GLN A 192 -13.86 -5.28 -36.54
N HIS A 193 -12.60 -4.83 -36.62
CA HIS A 193 -11.69 -4.82 -35.48
C HIS A 193 -12.18 -3.86 -34.37
N LEU A 194 -12.57 -2.63 -34.71
CA LEU A 194 -13.08 -1.64 -33.76
C LEU A 194 -14.42 -2.06 -33.13
N ALA A 195 -15.27 -2.75 -33.88
CA ALA A 195 -16.52 -3.32 -33.37
C ALA A 195 -16.26 -4.31 -32.23
N GLN A 196 -15.24 -5.16 -32.35
CA GLN A 196 -14.82 -6.06 -31.28
C GLN A 196 -14.20 -5.27 -30.12
N ARG A 197 -13.28 -4.35 -30.41
CA ARG A 197 -12.57 -3.54 -29.41
C ARG A 197 -13.51 -2.70 -28.54
N PHE A 198 -14.56 -2.15 -29.13
CA PHE A 198 -15.54 -1.30 -28.43
C PHE A 198 -16.85 -2.03 -28.12
N GLU A 199 -16.89 -3.35 -28.31
CA GLU A 199 -18.04 -4.22 -28.02
C GLU A 199 -19.37 -3.67 -28.58
N LYS A 200 -19.38 -3.26 -29.84
CA LYS A 200 -20.56 -2.70 -30.51
C LYS A 200 -20.77 -3.24 -31.92
N PRO A 201 -22.00 -3.21 -32.46
CA PRO A 201 -22.25 -3.70 -33.82
C PRO A 201 -21.39 -2.98 -34.86
N LYS A 202 -20.83 -3.72 -35.82
CA LYS A 202 -19.97 -3.16 -36.89
C LYS A 202 -20.63 -2.00 -37.67
N ARG A 203 -21.94 -2.08 -37.86
CA ARG A 203 -22.73 -1.03 -38.51
C ARG A 203 -22.76 0.29 -37.73
N ASP A 204 -22.55 0.23 -36.42
CA ASP A 204 -22.56 1.38 -35.50
C ASP A 204 -21.13 1.93 -35.27
N VAL A 205 -20.14 1.46 -36.04
CA VAL A 205 -18.78 2.00 -36.05
C VAL A 205 -18.69 3.20 -36.99
N THR A 206 -18.26 4.31 -36.40
CA THR A 206 -18.25 5.67 -36.92
C THR A 206 -16.82 6.22 -37.01
N PRO A 207 -16.57 7.34 -37.72
CA PRO A 207 -15.26 8.00 -37.72
C PRO A 207 -14.75 8.35 -36.31
N GLU A 208 -15.64 8.68 -35.37
CA GLU A 208 -15.31 8.99 -33.98
C GLU A 208 -14.65 7.80 -33.26
N ASP A 209 -14.97 6.56 -33.65
CA ASP A 209 -14.32 5.37 -33.11
C ASP A 209 -12.88 5.20 -33.59
N PHE A 210 -12.59 5.65 -34.82
CA PHE A 210 -11.22 5.67 -35.34
C PHE A 210 -10.39 6.69 -34.56
N GLU A 211 -10.97 7.85 -34.23
CA GLU A 211 -10.31 8.84 -33.37
C GLU A 211 -10.11 8.31 -31.95
N ARG A 212 -11.15 7.70 -31.35
CA ARG A 212 -11.07 7.07 -30.04
C ARG A 212 -10.01 5.96 -29.97
N ALA A 213 -9.87 5.16 -31.01
CA ALA A 213 -8.87 4.10 -31.11
C ALA A 213 -7.44 4.66 -31.08
N ASN A 214 -7.23 5.86 -31.63
CA ASN A 214 -5.97 6.60 -31.65
C ASN A 214 -5.83 7.58 -30.46
N SER A 215 -6.32 7.17 -29.29
CA SER A 215 -6.29 7.98 -28.07
C SER A 215 -4.86 8.29 -27.61
N TRP A 216 -4.64 9.52 -27.15
CA TRP A 216 -3.40 9.96 -26.51
C TRP A 216 -3.22 9.46 -25.07
N GLN A 217 -4.19 8.72 -24.52
CA GLN A 217 -4.19 8.29 -23.12
C GLN A 217 -2.91 7.54 -22.73
N LEU A 218 -2.49 6.52 -23.50
CA LEU A 218 -1.28 5.75 -23.19
C LEU A 218 0.00 6.54 -23.45
N PRO A 219 0.19 7.20 -24.63
CA PRO A 219 1.37 8.04 -24.85
C PRO A 219 1.54 9.12 -23.79
N SER A 220 0.48 9.89 -23.50
CA SER A 220 0.53 10.97 -22.50
C SER A 220 0.82 10.42 -21.11
N LEU A 221 0.21 9.30 -20.70
CA LEU A 221 0.48 8.67 -19.40
C LEU A 221 1.96 8.31 -19.22
N PHE A 222 2.55 7.64 -20.21
CA PHE A 222 3.96 7.22 -20.14
C PHE A 222 4.91 8.42 -20.19
N TRP A 223 4.67 9.40 -21.06
CA TRP A 223 5.51 10.60 -21.13
C TRP A 223 5.45 11.38 -19.83
N THR A 224 4.24 11.64 -19.31
CA THR A 224 4.10 12.28 -18.00
C THR A 224 4.81 11.48 -16.92
N ALA A 225 4.64 10.16 -16.84
CA ALA A 225 5.30 9.34 -15.83
C ALA A 225 6.84 9.40 -15.91
N LEU A 226 7.41 9.38 -17.12
CA LEU A 226 8.86 9.48 -17.33
C LEU A 226 9.42 10.88 -17.01
N ASP A 227 8.68 11.93 -17.36
CA ASP A 227 9.13 13.32 -17.19
C ASP A 227 8.99 13.82 -15.76
N THR A 228 7.97 13.34 -15.04
CA THR A 228 7.57 13.89 -13.74
C THR A 228 7.83 12.94 -12.57
N GLY A 229 8.04 11.65 -12.85
CA GLY A 229 8.25 10.64 -11.81
C GLY A 229 7.04 10.44 -10.88
N LEU A 230 5.83 10.83 -11.32
CA LEU A 230 4.62 10.67 -10.52
C LEU A 230 4.42 9.21 -10.10
N ARG A 231 4.13 9.00 -8.83
CA ARG A 231 3.73 7.68 -8.34
C ARG A 231 2.34 7.31 -8.86
N PRO A 232 1.99 6.02 -8.93
CA PRO A 232 0.67 5.59 -9.42
C PRO A 232 -0.52 6.28 -8.71
N ILE A 233 -0.38 6.57 -7.42
CA ILE A 233 -1.40 7.31 -6.66
C ILE A 233 -1.52 8.78 -7.08
N GLU A 234 -0.41 9.41 -7.45
CA GLU A 234 -0.38 10.80 -7.92
C GLU A 234 -0.87 10.88 -9.36
N VAL A 235 -0.54 9.91 -10.22
CA VAL A 235 -1.15 9.77 -11.56
C VAL A 235 -2.68 9.74 -11.46
N ARG A 236 -3.23 8.99 -10.49
CA ARG A 236 -4.68 8.93 -10.27
C ARG A 236 -5.29 10.25 -9.80
N ARG A 237 -4.51 11.09 -9.10
CA ARG A 237 -4.93 12.38 -8.54
C ARG A 237 -4.67 13.56 -9.48
N ALA A 238 -3.78 13.37 -10.45
CA ALA A 238 -3.30 14.41 -11.34
C ALA A 238 -4.48 15.11 -12.03
N ASN A 239 -4.42 16.43 -12.03
CA ASN A 239 -5.43 17.28 -12.64
C ASN A 239 -4.77 18.43 -13.38
N VAL A 240 -5.51 19.07 -14.29
CA VAL A 240 -4.97 20.14 -15.15
C VAL A 240 -4.49 21.36 -14.36
N SER A 241 -4.97 21.59 -13.13
CA SER A 241 -4.54 22.71 -12.30
C SER A 241 -3.13 22.56 -11.74
N TRP A 242 -2.56 21.35 -11.80
CA TRP A 242 -1.16 21.12 -11.43
C TRP A 242 -0.20 21.68 -12.49
N VAL A 243 -0.65 21.84 -13.74
CA VAL A 243 0.23 22.24 -14.85
C VAL A 243 0.25 23.76 -14.96
N ASP A 244 1.37 24.36 -14.62
CA ASP A 244 1.63 25.80 -14.78
C ASP A 244 2.51 25.99 -16.03
N ILE A 245 1.84 26.15 -17.17
CA ILE A 245 2.49 26.33 -18.47
C ILE A 245 3.25 27.66 -18.58
N ASP A 246 2.79 28.70 -17.87
CA ASP A 246 3.43 30.01 -17.91
C ASP A 246 4.81 29.98 -17.26
N ASN A 247 4.98 29.14 -16.24
CA ASN A 247 6.24 28.98 -15.51
C ASN A 247 6.98 27.68 -15.82
N ASN A 248 6.46 26.82 -16.70
CA ASN A 248 7.01 25.51 -17.05
C ASN A 248 7.23 24.61 -15.81
N VAL A 249 6.28 24.58 -14.88
CA VAL A 249 6.39 23.77 -13.65
C VAL A 249 5.14 22.93 -13.39
N LEU A 250 5.35 21.78 -12.74
CA LEU A 250 4.28 20.94 -12.20
C LEU A 250 4.11 21.24 -10.70
N ARG A 251 2.97 21.81 -10.31
CA ARG A 251 2.63 22.19 -8.93
C ARG A 251 1.70 21.15 -8.31
N ILE A 252 2.25 20.24 -7.52
CA ILE A 252 1.48 19.22 -6.81
C ILE A 252 1.13 19.74 -5.40
N PRO A 253 -0.15 19.93 -5.06
CA PRO A 253 -0.56 20.34 -3.72
C PRO A 253 -0.08 19.33 -2.66
N LYS A 254 0.27 19.85 -1.48
CA LYS A 254 0.79 19.06 -0.35
C LYS A 254 -0.16 17.93 0.07
N ASP A 255 -1.46 18.16 0.01
CA ASP A 255 -2.46 17.16 0.40
C ASP A 255 -2.64 16.06 -0.66
N GLU A 256 -2.19 16.31 -1.88
CA GLU A 256 -2.30 15.39 -3.01
C GLU A 256 -0.99 14.64 -3.31
N SER A 257 0.14 15.17 -2.84
CA SER A 257 1.44 14.51 -2.87
C SER A 257 1.48 13.25 -1.99
N SER A 258 2.16 12.20 -2.47
CA SER A 258 2.32 10.95 -1.73
C SER A 258 3.50 10.95 -0.75
N LYS A 259 4.41 11.93 -0.84
CA LYS A 259 5.43 12.26 0.17
C LYS A 259 5.61 13.77 0.26
N ASN A 260 5.58 14.29 1.49
CA ASN A 260 5.66 15.74 1.76
C ASN A 260 7.03 16.20 2.26
N SER A 261 7.99 15.29 2.33
CA SER A 261 9.39 15.53 2.66
C SER A 261 10.23 14.59 1.80
N ASP A 262 11.32 15.12 1.25
CA ASP A 262 12.27 14.44 0.34
C ASP A 262 11.78 14.23 -1.11
N ASN A 263 11.26 15.28 -1.75
CA ASN A 263 11.15 15.36 -3.22
C ASN A 263 12.19 16.33 -3.76
#